data_AF-A0A9D9NHA6-F1
#
_entry.id   AF-A0A9D9NHA6-F1
#
_cell.length_a   1.000
_cell.length_b   1.000
_cell.length_c   1.000
_cell.angle_alpha   90.00
_cell.angle_beta   90.00
_cell.angle_gamma   90.00
#
_symmetry.space_group_name_H-M   'P 1'
#
loop_
_entity.id
_entity.type
_entity.pdbx_description
1 polymer ?
#
loop_
_entity_poly.entity_id
_entity_poly.type
_entity_poly.pdbx_seq_one_letter_code
_entity_poly.pdbx_strand_id
1 'polypeptide(L)'
;MEKEFVRVRSAVDYIISLVLLVGGCAIVIAPTKPAVNIVGIFAIFAGILLIVILRSAWKDKADGHKYQKKEMYFPQSLKDRIMGSVTGNIESLDTKEEDKGNGLRLDIYYSKHTGKAYVQVFEYIPYRYEPASGFYEFPVEKVEKIVSAK
;
A
#
# COMPACT_ATOMS: atom_id res chain seq x y z
N MET A 1 2.32 -12.47 17.39
CA MET A 1 3.50 -12.29 16.51
C MET A 1 3.81 -10.82 16.44
N GLU A 2 5.03 -10.42 16.76
CA GLU A 2 5.47 -9.03 16.62
C GLU A 2 6.02 -8.87 15.19
N LYS A 3 5.32 -8.10 14.35
CA LYS A 3 5.71 -7.80 12.97
C LYS A 3 5.90 -6.30 12.85
N GLU A 4 6.95 -5.88 12.15
CA GLU A 4 7.21 -4.47 11.91
C GLU A 4 7.40 -4.24 10.43
N PHE A 5 6.42 -3.58 9.81
CA PHE A 5 6.45 -3.26 8.39
C PHE A 5 7.00 -1.85 8.18
N VAL A 6 8.02 -1.74 7.32
CA VAL A 6 8.62 -0.46 6.94
C VAL A 6 8.35 -0.20 5.46
N ARG A 7 8.02 1.06 5.10
CA ARG A 7 7.86 1.45 3.70
C ARG A 7 9.18 1.36 2.94
N VAL A 8 9.17 0.64 1.83
CA VAL A 8 10.29 0.44 0.91
C VAL A 8 9.88 0.70 -0.53
N ARG A 9 10.87 0.77 -1.42
CA ARG A 9 10.63 0.96 -2.85
C ARG A 9 10.16 -0.33 -3.52
N SER A 10 9.11 -0.19 -4.32
CA SER A 10 8.63 -1.20 -5.25
C SER A 10 9.35 -1.11 -6.59
N ALA A 11 9.32 -2.18 -7.39
CA ALA A 11 9.78 -2.15 -8.78
C ALA A 11 9.01 -1.12 -9.61
N VAL A 12 7.71 -0.96 -9.34
CA VAL A 12 6.84 0.03 -10.01
C VAL A 12 7.35 1.45 -9.76
N ASP A 13 7.81 1.75 -8.54
CA ASP A 13 8.37 3.07 -8.20
C ASP A 13 9.59 3.39 -9.07
N TYR A 14 10.49 2.41 -9.24
CA TYR A 14 11.66 2.56 -10.10
C TYR A 14 11.28 2.73 -11.58
N ILE A 15 10.30 1.98 -12.07
CA ILE A 15 9.85 2.07 -13.46
C ILE A 15 9.29 3.46 -13.75
N ILE A 16 8.41 3.99 -12.88
CA ILE A 16 7.81 5.33 -13.04
C ILE A 16 8.90 6.40 -13.13
N SER A 17 9.85 6.36 -12.18
CA SER A 17 10.97 7.29 -12.18
C SER A 17 11.86 7.15 -13.42
N LEU A 18 12.16 5.92 -13.85
CA LEU A 18 13.01 5.67 -15.01
C LEU A 18 12.36 6.17 -16.30
N VAL A 19 11.05 5.96 -16.47
CA VAL A 19 10.29 6.45 -17.64
C VAL A 19 10.37 7.97 -17.75
N LEU A 20 10.24 8.69 -16.63
CA LEU A 20 10.37 10.15 -16.62
C LEU A 20 11.79 10.62 -16.92
N LEU A 21 12.81 9.94 -16.39
CA LEU A 21 14.21 10.25 -16.68
C LEU A 21 14.53 10.04 -18.16
N VAL A 22 14.24 8.86 -18.69
CA VAL A 22 14.55 8.50 -20.08
C VAL A 22 13.73 9.36 -21.04
N GLY A 23 12.43 9.55 -20.77
CA GLY A 23 11.57 10.42 -21.57
C GLY A 23 12.02 11.87 -21.55
N GLY A 24 12.38 12.39 -20.38
CA GLY A 24 12.91 13.75 -20.24
C GLY A 24 14.23 13.95 -21.00
N CYS A 25 15.17 13.00 -20.89
CA CYS A 25 16.42 13.02 -21.67
C CYS A 25 16.16 12.98 -23.17
N ALA A 26 15.25 12.12 -23.64
CA ALA A 26 14.90 12.03 -25.06
C ALA A 26 14.33 13.35 -25.59
N ILE A 27 13.50 14.04 -24.80
CA ILE A 27 12.94 15.35 -25.17
C ILE A 27 14.04 16.41 -25.29
N VAL A 28 15.01 16.44 -24.36
CA VAL A 28 16.10 17.42 -24.36
C VAL A 28 17.07 17.22 -25.53
N ILE A 29 17.35 15.97 -25.89
CA ILE A 29 18.29 15.63 -26.98
C ILE A 29 17.64 15.86 -28.36
N ALA A 30 16.32 15.70 -28.47
CA ALA A 30 15.62 15.91 -29.71
C ALA A 30 15.71 17.38 -30.17
N PRO A 31 15.81 17.67 -31.48
CA PRO A 31 15.88 19.02 -32.02
C PRO A 31 14.50 19.70 -31.96
N THR A 32 14.03 20.02 -30.75
CA THR A 32 12.74 20.64 -30.49
C THR A 32 12.89 22.11 -30.07
N LYS A 33 11.76 22.82 -29.97
CA LYS A 33 11.75 24.22 -29.55
C LYS A 33 12.30 24.34 -28.11
N PRO A 34 12.97 25.44 -27.74
CA PRO A 34 13.50 25.64 -26.39
C PRO A 34 12.47 25.43 -25.27
N ALA A 35 11.21 25.82 -25.47
CA ALA A 35 10.13 25.60 -24.51
C ALA A 35 9.87 24.10 -24.24
N VAL A 36 10.03 23.24 -25.24
CA VAL A 36 9.85 21.79 -25.12
C VAL A 36 11.04 21.16 -24.39
N ASN A 37 12.27 21.65 -24.62
CA ASN A 37 13.45 21.24 -23.87
C ASN A 37 13.30 21.53 -22.37
N ILE A 38 12.70 22.67 -22.00
CA ILE A 38 12.41 23.00 -20.60
C ILE A 38 11.49 21.95 -19.97
N VAL A 39 10.45 21.50 -20.67
CA VAL A 39 9.57 20.41 -20.20
C VAL A 39 10.37 19.12 -19.98
N GLY A 40 11.30 18.80 -20.88
CA GLY A 40 12.21 17.66 -20.72
C GLY A 40 13.07 17.75 -19.45
N ILE A 41 13.61 18.92 -19.13
CA ILE A 41 14.38 19.16 -17.90
C ILE A 41 13.50 18.97 -16.66
N PHE A 42 12.26 19.48 -16.66
CA PHE A 42 11.31 19.25 -15.56
C PHE A 42 10.96 17.78 -15.40
N ALA A 43 10.80 17.03 -16.48
CA ALA A 43 10.55 15.59 -16.42
C ALA A 43 11.74 14.83 -15.81
N ILE A 44 12.98 15.19 -16.17
CA ILE A 44 14.18 14.64 -15.53
C ILE A 44 14.18 14.95 -14.03
N PHE A 45 13.97 16.21 -13.65
CA PHE A 45 13.95 16.63 -12.26
C PHE A 45 12.87 15.89 -11.44
N ALA A 46 11.67 15.78 -11.99
CA ALA A 46 10.58 15.00 -11.40
C ALA A 46 10.96 13.53 -11.26
N GLY A 47 11.59 12.93 -12.28
CA GLY A 47 12.09 11.55 -12.23
C GLY A 47 13.06 11.33 -11.07
N ILE A 48 14.07 12.19 -10.90
CA ILE A 48 15.03 12.15 -9.78
C ILE A 48 14.29 12.28 -8.44
N LEU A 49 13.39 13.24 -8.33
CA LEU A 49 12.64 13.48 -7.09
C LEU A 49 11.80 12.27 -6.70
N LEU A 50 11.11 11.66 -7.66
CA LEU A 50 10.28 10.48 -7.44
C LEU A 50 11.10 9.26 -7.01
N ILE A 51 12.36 9.13 -7.47
CA ILE A 51 13.25 8.06 -6.95
C ILE A 51 13.36 8.20 -5.45
N VAL A 52 13.56 9.42 -4.94
CA VAL A 52 13.77 9.66 -3.51
C VAL A 52 12.49 9.41 -2.70
N ILE A 53 11.36 9.93 -3.19
CA ILE A 53 10.11 10.05 -2.45
C ILE A 53 9.24 8.79 -2.52
N LEU A 54 9.12 8.14 -3.68
CA LEU A 54 8.19 7.03 -3.85
C LEU A 54 8.63 5.80 -3.04
N ARG A 55 7.73 5.32 -2.19
CA ARG A 55 7.86 4.08 -1.42
C ARG A 55 6.49 3.44 -1.29
N SER A 56 6.08 2.68 -2.31
CA SER A 56 4.74 2.07 -2.38
C SER A 56 4.66 0.67 -1.77
N ALA A 57 5.79 0.00 -1.53
CA ALA A 57 5.83 -1.33 -0.94
C ALA A 57 6.15 -1.28 0.56
N TRP A 58 5.90 -2.39 1.23
CA TRP A 58 6.23 -2.60 2.64
C TRP A 58 7.17 -3.79 2.77
N LYS A 59 8.11 -3.72 3.71
CA LYS A 59 9.01 -4.82 4.02
C LYS A 59 8.86 -5.15 5.49
N ASP A 60 8.63 -6.41 5.81
CA ASP A 60 8.72 -6.86 7.19
C ASP A 60 10.18 -6.95 7.61
N LYS A 61 10.51 -6.41 8.79
CA LYS A 61 11.87 -6.47 9.32
C LYS A 61 12.29 -7.88 9.72
N ALA A 62 11.36 -8.73 10.12
CA ALA A 62 11.68 -10.06 10.62
C ALA A 62 12.07 -11.02 9.48
N ASP A 63 11.25 -11.11 8.44
CA ASP A 63 11.48 -12.04 7.32
C ASP A 63 12.18 -11.40 6.10
N GLY A 64 12.20 -10.06 6.02
CA GLY A 64 12.81 -9.31 4.93
C GLY A 64 12.05 -9.37 3.61
N HIS A 65 10.86 -9.98 3.58
CA HIS A 65 10.05 -10.08 2.37
C HIS A 65 9.27 -8.79 2.11
N LYS A 66 8.95 -8.56 0.83
CA LYS A 66 8.16 -7.41 0.39
C LYS A 66 6.67 -7.77 0.30
N TYR A 67 5.84 -6.84 0.74
CA TYR A 67 4.40 -6.90 0.81
C TYR A 67 3.80 -5.63 0.20
N GLN A 68 2.59 -5.76 -0.36
CA GLN A 68 1.73 -4.64 -0.70
C GLN A 68 0.75 -4.41 0.45
N LYS A 69 0.30 -3.17 0.62
CA LYS A 69 -0.66 -2.81 1.66
C LYS A 69 -1.97 -2.34 1.04
N LYS A 70 -3.09 -2.86 1.54
CA LYS A 70 -4.43 -2.31 1.32
C LYS A 70 -4.97 -1.86 2.67
N GLU A 71 -5.47 -0.64 2.70
CA GLU A 71 -6.14 -0.04 3.85
C GLU A 71 -7.64 -0.01 3.56
N MET A 72 -8.46 -0.37 4.54
CA MET A 72 -9.92 -0.31 4.47
C MET A 72 -10.44 0.39 5.72
N TYR A 73 -11.45 1.24 5.57
CA TYR A 73 -12.01 2.04 6.66
C TYR A 73 -13.44 1.64 6.95
N PHE A 74 -13.80 1.55 8.22
CA PHE A 74 -15.12 1.09 8.66
C PHE A 74 -15.66 1.96 9.82
N PRO A 75 -16.99 2.03 10.00
CA PRO A 75 -17.60 2.62 11.19
C PRO A 75 -17.30 1.81 12.46
N GLN A 76 -17.25 2.48 13.61
CA GLN A 76 -16.91 1.85 14.90
C GLN A 76 -17.93 0.79 15.35
N SER A 77 -19.19 0.90 14.92
CA SER A 77 -20.26 -0.07 15.21
C SER A 77 -19.95 -1.48 14.73
N LEU A 78 -19.07 -1.65 13.74
CA LEU A 78 -18.70 -2.94 13.17
C LEU A 78 -17.50 -3.60 13.86
N LYS A 79 -16.98 -3.04 14.96
CA LYS A 79 -15.76 -3.52 15.63
C LYS A 79 -15.78 -5.00 15.92
N ASP A 80 -16.82 -5.49 16.59
CA ASP A 80 -16.91 -6.89 17.00
C ASP A 80 -17.03 -7.83 15.80
N ARG A 81 -17.75 -7.39 14.75
CA ARG A 81 -17.92 -8.16 13.51
C ARG A 81 -16.61 -8.28 12.72
N ILE A 82 -15.88 -7.18 12.58
CA ILE A 82 -14.58 -7.15 11.90
C ILE A 82 -13.58 -7.96 12.70
N MET A 83 -13.52 -7.77 14.02
CA MET A 83 -12.61 -8.53 14.89
C MET A 83 -12.90 -10.02 14.83
N GLY A 84 -14.17 -10.44 14.86
CA GLY A 84 -14.58 -11.84 14.72
C GLY A 84 -14.21 -12.45 13.36
N SER A 85 -14.33 -11.68 12.28
CA SER A 85 -13.89 -12.13 10.94
C SER A 85 -12.37 -12.26 10.86
N VAL A 86 -11.64 -11.32 11.45
CA VAL A 86 -10.16 -11.32 11.43
C VAL A 86 -9.55 -12.37 12.37
N THR A 87 -10.25 -12.80 13.42
CA THR A 87 -9.79 -13.90 14.29
C THR A 87 -10.22 -15.27 13.80
N GLY A 88 -11.41 -15.37 13.19
CA GLY A 88 -11.97 -16.63 12.72
C GLY A 88 -11.70 -16.89 11.24
N ASN A 89 -12.52 -16.30 10.36
CA ASN A 89 -12.41 -16.47 8.93
C ASN A 89 -12.45 -15.12 8.20
N ILE A 90 -11.31 -14.73 7.64
CA ILE A 90 -11.18 -13.46 6.92
C ILE A 90 -12.12 -13.37 5.70
N GLU A 91 -12.48 -14.50 5.08
CA GLU A 91 -13.38 -14.53 3.92
C GLU A 91 -14.82 -14.12 4.26
N SER A 92 -15.22 -14.17 5.54
CA SER A 92 -16.55 -13.69 5.96
C SER A 92 -16.59 -12.18 6.16
N LEU A 93 -15.48 -11.47 5.92
CA LEU A 93 -15.43 -10.02 6.04
C LEU A 93 -16.35 -9.39 4.99
N ASP A 94 -17.35 -8.66 5.47
CA ASP A 94 -18.29 -7.93 4.63
C ASP A 94 -17.74 -6.54 4.31
N THR A 95 -17.36 -6.33 3.06
CA THR A 95 -16.80 -5.06 2.56
C THR A 95 -17.87 -4.05 2.14
N LYS A 96 -19.18 -4.37 2.27
CA LYS A 96 -20.27 -3.45 1.87
C LYS A 96 -20.31 -2.13 2.64
N GLU A 97 -19.66 -2.07 3.80
CA GLU A 97 -19.54 -0.86 4.61
C GLU A 97 -18.12 -0.28 4.63
N GLU A 98 -17.24 -0.73 3.72
CA GLU A 98 -15.99 -0.04 3.43
C GLU A 98 -16.31 1.44 3.08
N ASP A 99 -15.50 2.35 3.62
CA ASP A 99 -15.56 3.80 3.42
C ASP A 99 -16.84 4.50 3.94
N LYS A 100 -17.71 3.80 4.68
CA LYS A 100 -18.89 4.41 5.34
C LYS A 100 -18.57 5.01 6.72
N GLY A 101 -17.33 4.94 7.16
CA GLY A 101 -16.87 5.51 8.41
C GLY A 101 -15.37 5.36 8.60
N ASN A 102 -14.85 6.05 9.62
CA ASN A 102 -13.41 6.12 9.92
C ASN A 102 -13.11 5.70 11.38
N GLY A 103 -14.01 4.92 11.99
CA GLY A 103 -13.85 4.47 13.38
C GLY A 103 -12.83 3.33 13.52
N LEU A 104 -12.67 2.54 12.45
CA LEU A 104 -11.77 1.41 12.38
C LEU A 104 -10.98 1.46 11.07
N ARG A 105 -9.72 1.07 11.12
CA ARG A 105 -8.87 0.88 9.95
C ARG A 105 -8.35 -0.56 9.93
N LEU A 106 -8.60 -1.27 8.86
CA LEU A 106 -8.05 -2.60 8.60
C LEU A 106 -6.87 -2.46 7.66
N ASP A 107 -5.70 -2.88 8.13
CA ASP A 107 -4.48 -2.91 7.33
C ASP A 107 -4.21 -4.36 6.91
N ILE A 108 -4.14 -4.58 5.60
CA ILE A 108 -3.84 -5.88 5.00
C ILE A 108 -2.51 -5.78 4.26
N TYR A 109 -1.50 -6.49 4.75
CA TYR A 109 -0.19 -6.65 4.10
C TYR A 109 -0.16 -7.99 3.38
N TYR A 110 -0.07 -8.02 2.06
CA TYR A 110 -0.12 -9.27 1.28
C TYR A 110 1.04 -9.37 0.30
N SER A 111 1.51 -10.60 0.05
CA SER A 111 2.58 -10.85 -0.92
C SER A 111 2.30 -12.11 -1.74
N LYS A 112 2.03 -11.93 -3.03
CA LYS A 112 1.84 -13.05 -3.96
C LYS A 112 3.10 -13.93 -4.10
N HIS A 113 4.27 -13.38 -3.80
CA HIS A 113 5.53 -14.12 -3.87
C HIS A 113 5.70 -15.11 -2.71
N THR A 114 5.31 -14.74 -1.50
CA THR A 114 5.42 -15.62 -0.32
C THR A 114 4.15 -16.41 -0.07
N GLY A 115 3.03 -16.04 -0.70
CA GLY A 115 1.72 -16.65 -0.45
C GLY A 115 1.13 -16.28 0.91
N LYS A 116 1.73 -15.32 1.62
CA LYS A 116 1.32 -14.90 2.98
C LYS A 116 0.70 -13.50 2.99
N ALA A 117 -0.29 -13.34 3.85
CA ALA A 117 -0.92 -12.09 4.17
C ALA A 117 -0.97 -11.89 5.70
N TYR A 118 -0.79 -10.66 6.15
CA TYR A 118 -0.88 -10.26 7.54
C TYR A 118 -1.93 -9.17 7.67
N VAL A 119 -2.81 -9.34 8.64
CA VAL A 119 -3.95 -8.45 8.86
C VAL A 119 -3.87 -7.87 10.27
N GLN A 120 -4.11 -6.56 10.38
CA GLN A 120 -4.18 -5.87 11.65
C GLN A 120 -5.34 -4.88 11.66
N VAL A 121 -6.05 -4.82 12.77
CA VAL A 121 -7.15 -3.87 12.99
C VAL A 121 -6.66 -2.74 13.88
N PHE A 122 -6.99 -1.52 13.50
CA PHE A 122 -6.77 -0.32 14.26
C PHE A 122 -8.11 0.32 14.62
N GLU A 123 -8.16 0.92 15.79
CA GLU A 123 -9.29 1.73 16.24
C GLU A 123 -8.89 3.20 16.28
N TYR A 124 -9.81 4.05 15.84
CA TYR A 124 -9.65 5.49 15.94
C TYR A 124 -9.94 5.92 17.38
N ILE A 125 -8.89 6.33 18.07
CA ILE A 125 -8.95 7.06 19.33
C ILE A 125 -8.66 8.52 18.96
N PRO A 126 -9.29 9.54 19.59
CA PRO A 126 -9.17 10.91 19.13
C PRO A 126 -7.75 11.31 18.72
N TYR A 127 -7.62 11.74 17.46
CA TYR A 127 -6.37 12.16 16.80
C TYR A 127 -5.39 11.05 16.38
N ARG A 128 -5.65 9.76 16.64
CA ARG A 128 -4.75 8.66 16.22
C ARG A 128 -5.42 7.30 16.06
N TYR A 129 -4.89 6.49 15.15
CA TYR A 129 -5.23 5.07 15.05
C TYR A 129 -4.31 4.25 15.94
N GLU A 130 -4.87 3.55 16.92
CA GLU A 130 -4.14 2.62 17.78
C GLU A 130 -4.43 1.18 17.39
N PRO A 131 -3.45 0.26 17.51
CA PRO A 131 -3.68 -1.17 17.29
C PRO A 131 -4.79 -1.69 18.21
N ALA A 132 -5.91 -2.09 17.63
CA ALA A 132 -6.99 -2.77 18.36
C ALA A 132 -6.75 -4.29 18.41
N SER A 133 -5.85 -4.80 17.56
CA SER A 133 -5.42 -6.20 17.56
C SER A 133 -3.95 -6.38 17.22
N GLY A 134 -3.45 -7.58 17.51
CA GLY A 134 -2.18 -8.06 16.97
C GLY A 134 -2.29 -8.45 15.50
N PHE A 135 -1.18 -8.89 14.93
CA PHE A 135 -1.16 -9.41 13.57
C PHE A 135 -1.73 -10.83 13.50
N TYR A 136 -2.61 -11.05 12.52
CA TYR A 136 -3.12 -12.37 12.14
C TYR A 136 -2.55 -12.76 10.77
N GLU A 137 -2.05 -13.98 10.66
CA GLU A 137 -1.49 -14.53 9.42
C GLU A 137 -2.54 -15.33 8.66
N PHE A 138 -2.65 -15.07 7.36
CA PHE A 138 -3.55 -15.74 6.44
C PHE A 138 -2.83 -16.13 5.14
N PRO A 139 -3.27 -17.19 4.44
CA PRO A 139 -2.89 -17.43 3.06
C PRO A 139 -3.44 -16.31 2.15
N VAL A 140 -2.64 -15.87 1.17
CA VAL A 140 -3.03 -14.80 0.24
C VAL A 140 -4.33 -15.09 -0.49
N GLU A 141 -4.58 -16.35 -0.86
CA GLU A 141 -5.78 -16.78 -1.58
C GLU A 141 -7.08 -16.36 -0.86
N LYS A 142 -7.10 -16.45 0.48
CA LYS A 142 -8.27 -16.07 1.28
C LYS A 142 -8.50 -14.57 1.31
N VAL A 143 -7.43 -13.79 1.16
CA VAL A 143 -7.46 -12.33 1.28
C VAL A 143 -7.57 -11.67 -0.10
N GLU A 144 -7.23 -12.38 -1.17
CA GLU A 144 -7.23 -11.88 -2.54
C GLU A 144 -8.62 -11.44 -3.00
N LYS A 145 -9.69 -12.14 -2.59
CA LYS A 145 -11.08 -11.75 -2.85
C LYS A 145 -11.42 -10.38 -2.26
N ILE A 146 -10.85 -10.05 -1.11
CA ILE A 146 -11.14 -8.83 -0.35
C ILE A 146 -10.30 -7.67 -0.90
N VAL A 147 -9.03 -7.93 -1.21
CA VAL A 147 -8.13 -6.91 -1.78
C VAL A 147 -8.49 -6.56 -3.21
N SER A 148 -9.04 -7.52 -3.97
CA SER A 148 -9.44 -7.32 -5.37
C SER A 148 -10.87 -6.82 -5.52
N ALA A 149 -11.68 -6.82 -4.44
CA ALA A 149 -12.99 -6.19 -4.44
C ALA A 149 -12.82 -4.68 -4.57
N LYS A 150 -13.43 -4.10 -5.60
CA LYS A 150 -13.45 -2.67 -5.88
C LYS A 150 -14.86 -2.26 -6.24
#